data_AF-A0A847C640-F1
#
_entry.id   AF-A0A847C640-F1
#
_cell.length_a   1.000
_cell.length_b   1.000
_cell.length_c   1.000
_cell.angle_alpha   90.00
_cell.angle_beta   90.00
_cell.angle_gamma   90.00
#
_symmetry.space_group_name_H-M   'P 1'
#
loop_
_entity.id
_entity.type
_entity.pdbx_description
1 polymer ?
#
loop_
_entity_poly.entity_id
_entity_poly.type
_entity_poly.pdbx_seq_one_letter_code
_entity_poly.pdbx_strand_id
1 'polypeptide(L)'
;MARIRGKSGDKVYKISRFLGVNEAEEGQATLKSGEAAFMKNFRITEGGALQKRGGTAVVAGLLSAYTVQEGQEEVLYAELGPSARSFVMYPTAEIDSGGRLVTKGEAFNMNNENYSEHIGSYYIKNGEIYKFLGKEEEQI
;
A
#
# COMPACT_ATOMS: atom_id res chain seq x y z
N MET A 1 47.73 39.26 -2.00
CA MET A 1 46.44 39.96 -2.27
C MET A 1 45.81 39.31 -3.50
N ALA A 2 44.61 38.75 -3.38
CA ALA A 2 43.89 38.12 -4.48
C ALA A 2 42.87 39.10 -5.08
N ARG A 3 42.82 39.21 -6.41
CA ARG A 3 41.97 40.15 -7.14
C ARG A 3 40.79 39.39 -7.75
N ILE A 4 39.57 39.65 -7.27
CA ILE A 4 38.34 39.09 -7.84
C ILE A 4 38.04 39.86 -9.13
N ARG A 5 38.08 39.19 -10.28
CA ARG A 5 37.54 39.71 -11.54
C ARG A 5 36.07 39.32 -11.63
N GLY A 6 35.16 40.26 -11.37
CA GLY A 6 33.74 40.07 -11.58
C GLY A 6 33.44 39.88 -13.07
N LYS A 7 32.84 38.75 -13.44
CA LYS A 7 32.30 38.53 -14.78
C LYS A 7 30.81 38.86 -14.73
N SER A 8 30.47 40.14 -14.87
CA SER A 8 29.07 40.54 -15.04
C SER A 8 28.60 40.07 -16.42
N GLY A 9 27.85 38.98 -16.44
CA GLY A 9 27.34 38.37 -17.65
C GLY A 9 25.88 37.99 -17.49
N ASP A 10 25.07 38.85 -16.87
CA ASP A 10 23.64 38.64 -16.81
C ASP A 10 23.07 38.84 -18.22
N LYS A 11 22.84 37.72 -18.91
CA LYS A 11 22.19 37.70 -20.22
C LYS A 11 20.69 37.69 -20.02
N VAL A 12 20.06 38.83 -20.25
CA VAL A 12 18.59 38.95 -20.30
C VAL A 12 18.13 38.59 -21.72
N TYR A 13 17.29 37.55 -21.84
CA TYR A 13 16.71 37.11 -23.11
C TYR A 13 15.25 37.55 -23.24
N LYS A 14 14.88 38.17 -24.36
CA LYS A 14 13.52 38.63 -24.68
C LYS A 14 12.87 37.68 -25.70
N ILE A 15 11.68 37.17 -25.39
CA ILE A 15 10.92 36.26 -26.26
C ILE A 15 10.02 37.09 -27.19
N SER A 16 10.07 36.83 -28.50
CA SER A 16 9.32 37.59 -29.53
C SER A 16 8.07 36.88 -30.06
N ARG A 17 7.95 35.55 -29.98
CA ARG A 17 6.76 34.78 -30.41
C ARG A 17 6.76 33.33 -29.88
N PHE A 18 5.58 32.73 -29.73
CA PHE A 18 5.38 31.32 -29.36
C PHE A 18 4.96 30.45 -30.57
N LEU A 19 5.45 29.21 -30.64
CA LEU A 19 5.03 28.16 -31.59
C LEU A 19 4.65 26.87 -30.84
N GLY A 20 3.83 26.00 -31.45
CA GLY A 20 3.16 24.86 -30.81
C GLY A 20 3.94 23.53 -30.87
N VAL A 21 3.47 22.56 -30.08
CA VAL A 21 4.06 21.21 -29.96
C VAL A 21 3.69 20.36 -31.19
N ASN A 22 4.70 19.84 -31.89
CA ASN A 22 4.71 18.97 -33.10
C ASN A 22 5.31 19.57 -34.39
N GLU A 23 6.06 20.68 -34.31
CA GLU A 23 6.77 21.24 -35.48
C GLU A 23 8.29 20.92 -35.51
N ALA A 24 8.76 19.96 -34.71
CA ALA A 24 10.18 19.61 -34.63
C ALA A 24 10.46 18.23 -35.25
N GLU A 25 11.17 18.20 -36.38
CA GLU A 25 11.67 16.96 -37.00
C GLU A 25 12.86 16.37 -36.22
N GLU A 26 12.99 15.05 -36.32
CA GLU A 26 13.88 14.19 -35.53
C GLU A 26 15.37 14.55 -35.77
N GLY A 27 16.07 15.01 -34.73
CA GLY A 27 17.51 15.35 -34.79
C GLY A 27 17.92 16.67 -34.13
N GLN A 28 16.99 17.54 -33.72
CA GLN A 28 17.31 18.74 -32.94
C GLN A 28 17.12 18.53 -31.45
N ALA A 29 18.08 17.87 -30.78
CA ALA A 29 18.16 17.79 -29.31
C ALA A 29 18.74 19.08 -28.69
N THR A 30 18.44 20.26 -29.25
CA THR A 30 18.87 21.54 -28.68
C THR A 30 17.64 22.31 -28.22
N LEU A 31 17.44 22.36 -26.90
CA LEU A 31 16.43 23.19 -26.27
C LEU A 31 16.62 24.64 -26.70
N LYS A 32 15.63 25.20 -27.40
CA LYS A 32 15.66 26.62 -27.77
C LYS A 32 15.19 27.44 -26.57
N SER A 33 15.82 28.60 -26.38
CA SER A 33 15.58 29.47 -25.20
C SER A 33 14.09 29.78 -25.05
N GLY A 34 13.46 29.22 -24.01
CA GLY A 34 12.01 29.31 -23.77
C GLY A 34 11.30 27.98 -23.51
N GLU A 35 11.80 26.84 -24.00
CA GLU A 35 11.16 25.52 -23.78
C GLU A 35 11.29 25.02 -22.33
N ALA A 36 12.32 25.45 -21.61
CA ALA A 36 12.55 25.05 -20.22
C ALA A 36 11.51 25.61 -19.23
N ALA A 37 10.75 26.65 -19.61
CA ALA A 37 9.86 27.35 -18.68
C ALA A 37 8.60 26.56 -18.28
N PHE A 38 8.25 25.50 -19.02
CA PHE A 38 7.08 24.65 -18.74
C PHE A 38 7.43 23.18 -18.48
N MET A 39 8.70 22.81 -18.50
CA MET A 39 9.13 21.43 -18.28
C MET A 39 9.11 21.07 -16.78
N LYS A 40 8.04 20.41 -16.35
CA LYS A 40 7.97 19.68 -15.07
C LYS A 40 7.99 18.17 -15.37
N ASN A 41 8.62 17.37 -14.51
CA ASN A 41 8.66 15.90 -14.61
C ASN A 41 9.40 15.33 -15.85
N PHE A 42 10.66 15.72 -16.05
CA PHE A 42 11.57 15.06 -17.00
C PHE A 42 12.69 14.30 -16.27
N ARG A 43 13.32 13.34 -16.95
CA ARG A 43 14.57 12.70 -16.56
C ARG A 43 15.63 12.93 -17.64
N ILE A 44 16.89 12.92 -17.25
CA ILE A 44 18.04 13.00 -18.16
C ILE A 44 18.54 11.56 -18.39
N THR A 45 18.74 11.16 -19.63
CA THR A 45 19.35 9.85 -19.96
C THR A 45 20.86 9.87 -19.73
N GLU A 46 21.51 8.71 -19.67
CA GLU A 46 22.97 8.64 -19.59
C GLU A 46 23.67 9.34 -20.76
N GLY A 47 23.02 9.41 -21.93
CA GLY A 47 23.47 10.15 -23.11
C GLY A 47 23.13 11.64 -23.12
N GLY A 48 22.61 12.20 -22.02
CA GLY A 48 22.30 13.63 -21.89
C GLY A 48 21.02 14.11 -22.58
N ALA A 49 20.19 13.20 -23.09
CA ALA A 49 18.91 13.55 -23.72
C ALA A 49 17.80 13.72 -22.68
N LEU A 50 16.83 14.59 -22.98
CA LEU A 50 15.66 14.82 -22.13
C LEU A 50 14.55 13.83 -22.47
N GLN A 51 14.06 13.12 -21.47
CA GLN A 51 12.91 12.21 -21.58
C GLN A 51 11.82 12.58 -20.58
N LYS A 52 10.56 12.34 -20.94
CA LYS A 52 9.44 12.41 -19.98
C LYS A 52 9.72 11.42 -18.85
N ARG A 53 9.64 11.89 -17.59
CA ARG A 53 9.82 11.01 -16.43
C ARG A 53 8.70 9.97 -16.47
N GLY A 54 9.05 8.69 -16.31
CA GLY A 54 8.05 7.64 -16.09
C GLY A 54 7.17 8.04 -14.91
N GLY A 55 5.86 7.79 -15.01
CA GLY A 55 4.93 8.11 -13.92
C GLY A 55 5.39 7.48 -12.59
N THR A 56 5.01 8.08 -11.47
CA THR A 56 5.14 7.43 -10.17
C THR A 56 4.17 6.25 -10.12
N ALA A 57 4.70 5.03 -9.98
CA ALA A 57 3.89 3.89 -9.59
C ALA A 57 3.54 4.04 -8.11
N VAL A 58 2.25 3.95 -7.77
CA VAL A 58 1.82 3.79 -6.38
C VAL A 58 2.17 2.37 -5.98
N VAL A 59 3.26 2.21 -5.22
CA VAL A 59 3.58 0.94 -4.58
C VAL A 59 2.81 0.92 -3.26
N ALA A 60 1.64 0.28 -3.27
CA ALA A 60 0.91 0.00 -2.04
C ALA A 60 1.69 -1.08 -1.27
N GLY A 61 2.30 -0.70 -0.15
CA GLY A 61 3.10 -1.58 0.71
C GLY A 61 4.61 -1.44 0.50
N LEU A 62 5.33 -1.06 1.57
CA LEU A 62 6.80 -1.18 1.63
C LEU A 62 7.27 -2.65 1.62
N LEU A 63 6.35 -3.59 1.90
CA LEU A 63 6.55 -5.02 1.94
C LEU A 63 5.81 -5.67 0.76
N SER A 64 6.54 -6.43 -0.05
CA SER A 64 5.98 -7.20 -1.18
C SER A 64 5.13 -8.39 -0.73
N ALA A 65 5.17 -8.74 0.55
CA ALA A 65 4.41 -9.83 1.16
C ALA A 65 4.26 -9.59 2.66
N TYR A 66 3.08 -9.90 3.20
CA TYR A 66 2.85 -9.95 4.64
C TYR A 66 2.78 -11.43 5.05
N THR A 67 3.36 -11.76 6.21
CA THR A 67 3.24 -13.07 6.84
C THR A 67 2.36 -12.95 8.08
N VAL A 68 1.38 -13.86 8.22
CA VAL A 68 0.59 -13.98 9.45
C VAL A 68 1.36 -14.88 10.41
N GLN A 69 1.55 -14.43 11.64
CA GLN A 69 2.01 -15.27 12.75
C GLN A 69 0.83 -15.48 13.70
N GLU A 70 0.53 -16.73 14.02
CA GLU A 70 -0.48 -17.05 15.04
C GLU A 70 0.08 -16.70 16.43
N GLY A 71 -0.77 -16.10 17.27
CA GLY A 71 -0.44 -15.77 18.66
C GLY A 71 -0.44 -17.00 19.57
N GLN A 72 -0.33 -16.77 20.88
CA GLN A 72 -0.52 -17.85 21.86
C GLN A 72 -1.99 -18.27 21.91
N GLU A 73 -2.23 -19.56 22.12
CA GLU A 73 -3.57 -20.10 22.39
C GLU A 73 -4.03 -19.64 23.78
N GLU A 74 -5.26 -19.13 23.86
CA GLU A 74 -5.86 -18.67 25.11
C GLU A 74 -7.30 -19.16 25.21
N VAL A 75 -7.70 -19.58 26.41
CA VAL A 75 -9.10 -19.90 26.74
C VAL A 75 -9.86 -18.59 26.97
N LEU A 76 -10.73 -18.26 26.04
CA LEU A 76 -11.41 -16.97 26.00
C LEU A 76 -12.65 -16.90 26.91
N TYR A 77 -13.27 -18.05 27.13
CA TYR A 77 -14.47 -18.22 27.93
C TYR A 77 -14.46 -19.60 28.61
N ALA A 78 -14.86 -19.64 29.87
CA ALA A 78 -15.06 -20.85 30.64
C ALA A 78 -16.48 -20.88 31.20
N GLU A 79 -17.13 -22.03 31.14
CA GLU A 79 -18.50 -22.23 31.64
C GLU A 79 -18.58 -23.56 32.41
N LEU A 80 -19.44 -23.60 33.42
CA LEU A 80 -19.76 -24.81 34.15
C LEU A 80 -21.06 -25.39 33.58
N GLY A 81 -20.98 -26.58 32.98
CA GLY A 81 -22.12 -27.28 32.37
C GLY A 81 -22.28 -27.00 30.88
N PRO A 82 -23.45 -27.34 30.29
CA PRO A 82 -23.67 -27.21 28.85
C PRO A 82 -23.69 -25.74 28.42
N SER A 83 -22.90 -25.41 27.40
CA SER A 83 -22.84 -24.04 26.87
C SER A 83 -24.10 -23.70 26.06
N ALA A 84 -24.70 -22.55 26.37
CA ALA A 84 -25.79 -21.94 25.60
C ALA A 84 -25.30 -20.76 24.73
N ARG A 85 -23.98 -20.55 24.62
CA ARG A 85 -23.41 -19.42 23.89
C ARG A 85 -23.54 -19.59 22.38
N SER A 86 -23.65 -18.45 21.71
CA SER A 86 -23.50 -18.36 20.27
C SER A 86 -22.54 -17.23 19.90
N PHE A 87 -21.75 -17.46 18.86
CA PHE A 87 -20.75 -16.53 18.34
C PHE A 87 -21.01 -16.26 16.87
N VAL A 88 -20.84 -15.00 16.46
CA VAL A 88 -20.81 -14.62 15.05
C VAL A 88 -19.40 -14.87 14.53
N MET A 89 -19.28 -15.78 13.57
CA MET A 89 -18.02 -16.26 13.02
C MET A 89 -17.91 -15.94 11.53
N TYR A 90 -16.69 -15.99 11.02
CA TYR A 90 -16.34 -15.79 9.62
C TYR A 90 -15.49 -16.97 9.13
N PRO A 91 -15.68 -17.44 7.89
CA PRO A 91 -14.96 -18.61 7.39
C PRO A 91 -13.47 -18.37 7.18
N THR A 92 -13.06 -17.16 6.78
CA THR A 92 -11.65 -16.86 6.49
C THR A 92 -11.23 -15.49 7.03
N ALA A 93 -9.92 -15.31 7.20
CA ALA A 93 -9.29 -14.02 7.47
C ALA A 93 -8.10 -13.82 6.52
N GLU A 94 -7.94 -12.61 6.00
CA GLU A 94 -6.95 -12.25 4.99
C GLU A 94 -6.31 -10.91 5.35
N ILE A 95 -5.14 -10.62 4.75
CA ILE A 95 -4.47 -9.33 4.93
C ILE A 95 -4.91 -8.39 3.81
N ASP A 96 -5.38 -7.19 4.17
CA ASP A 96 -5.76 -6.16 3.22
C ASP A 96 -4.53 -5.47 2.58
N SER A 97 -4.78 -4.57 1.61
CA SER A 97 -3.71 -3.81 0.94
C SER A 97 -2.92 -2.89 1.88
N GLY A 98 -3.43 -2.62 3.08
CA GLY A 98 -2.80 -1.84 4.14
C GLY A 98 -2.03 -2.68 5.16
N GLY A 99 -1.97 -4.00 5.01
CA GLY A 99 -1.29 -4.90 5.95
C GLY A 99 -2.10 -5.24 7.20
N ARG A 100 -3.42 -5.02 7.20
CA ARG A 100 -4.31 -5.31 8.32
C ARG A 100 -5.02 -6.64 8.10
N LEU A 101 -5.11 -7.46 9.15
CA LEU A 101 -5.92 -8.67 9.12
C LEU A 101 -7.41 -8.30 9.14
N VAL A 102 -8.18 -8.84 8.21
CA VAL A 102 -9.62 -8.61 8.05
C VAL A 102 -10.34 -9.94 7.82
N THR A 103 -11.55 -10.10 8.36
CA THR A 103 -12.37 -11.30 8.09
C THR A 103 -13.07 -11.20 6.73
N LYS A 104 -13.35 -12.35 6.11
CA LYS A 104 -13.98 -12.50 4.80
C LYS A 104 -15.01 -13.61 4.81
N GLY A 105 -15.97 -13.51 3.88
CA GLY A 105 -17.10 -14.44 3.75
C GLY A 105 -18.34 -13.98 4.49
N GLU A 106 -19.43 -14.72 4.31
CA GLU A 106 -20.69 -14.47 5.01
C GLU A 106 -20.55 -14.84 6.48
N ALA A 107 -21.03 -13.94 7.35
CA ALA A 107 -21.07 -14.20 8.78
C ALA A 107 -22.11 -15.27 9.10
N PHE A 108 -21.78 -16.17 10.01
CA PHE A 108 -22.69 -17.23 10.46
C PHE A 108 -22.66 -17.36 11.99
N ASN A 109 -23.70 -17.98 12.55
CA ASN A 109 -23.79 -18.23 13.97
C ASN A 109 -23.27 -19.63 14.30
N MET A 110 -22.21 -19.68 15.10
CA MET A 110 -21.71 -20.90 15.71
C MET A 110 -22.30 -21.04 17.12
N ASN A 111 -22.61 -22.26 17.53
CA ASN A 111 -23.12 -22.62 18.85
C ASN A 111 -22.57 -23.99 19.28
N ASN A 112 -22.95 -24.47 20.46
CA ASN A 112 -22.46 -25.76 20.98
C ASN A 112 -22.93 -27.00 20.18
N GLU A 113 -23.92 -26.88 19.29
CA GLU A 113 -24.40 -27.99 18.47
C GLU A 113 -23.58 -28.15 17.17
N ASN A 114 -23.08 -27.05 16.61
CA ASN A 114 -22.38 -27.03 15.32
C ASN A 114 -20.89 -26.65 15.40
N TYR A 115 -20.34 -26.37 16.59
CA TYR A 115 -18.96 -25.88 16.74
C TYR A 115 -17.92 -26.80 16.08
N SER A 116 -18.13 -28.11 16.08
CA SER A 116 -17.18 -29.10 15.54
C SER A 116 -16.98 -28.97 14.03
N GLU A 117 -18.00 -28.47 13.32
CA GLU A 117 -17.95 -28.25 11.87
C GLU A 117 -17.27 -26.92 11.50
N HIS A 118 -17.05 -26.05 12.49
CA HIS A 118 -16.59 -24.69 12.30
C HIS A 118 -15.24 -24.40 12.97
N ILE A 119 -14.50 -25.44 13.36
CA ILE A 119 -13.11 -25.32 13.81
C ILE A 119 -12.25 -24.70 12.69
N GLY A 120 -11.44 -23.71 13.05
CA GLY A 120 -10.62 -22.93 12.11
C GLY A 120 -11.29 -21.64 11.63
N SER A 121 -12.57 -21.41 11.96
CA SER A 121 -13.26 -20.15 11.67
C SER A 121 -12.75 -19.01 12.55
N TYR A 122 -13.04 -17.78 12.13
CA TYR A 122 -12.52 -16.57 12.76
C TYR A 122 -13.62 -15.80 13.46
N TYR A 123 -13.30 -15.24 14.61
CA TYR A 123 -14.22 -14.43 15.40
C TYR A 123 -13.56 -13.12 15.79
N ILE A 124 -14.37 -12.07 15.99
CA ILE A 124 -13.90 -10.75 16.37
C ILE A 124 -14.31 -10.44 17.80
N LYS A 125 -13.36 -10.02 18.64
CA LYS A 125 -13.62 -9.52 20.00
C LYS A 125 -12.74 -8.31 20.26
N ASN A 126 -13.37 -7.22 20.67
CA ASN A 126 -12.69 -5.94 20.95
C ASN A 126 -11.83 -5.42 19.80
N GLY A 127 -12.18 -5.75 18.55
CA GLY A 127 -11.44 -5.34 17.36
C GLY A 127 -10.25 -6.25 17.00
N GLU A 128 -9.98 -7.28 17.79
CA GLU A 128 -8.99 -8.30 17.49
C GLU A 128 -9.64 -9.53 16.85
N ILE A 129 -8.90 -10.19 15.96
CA ILE A 129 -9.34 -11.37 15.24
C ILE A 129 -8.66 -12.58 15.87
N TYR A 130 -9.46 -13.59 16.18
CA TYR A 130 -9.02 -14.83 16.77
C TYR A 130 -9.51 -16.01 15.93
N LYS A 131 -8.68 -17.04 15.84
CA LYS A 131 -9.02 -18.30 15.20
C LYS A 131 -9.60 -19.23 16.25
N PHE A 132 -10.76 -19.82 15.97
CA PHE A 132 -11.41 -20.76 16.86
C PHE A 132 -10.81 -22.15 16.69
N LEU A 133 -10.19 -22.68 17.75
CA LEU A 133 -9.52 -23.98 17.72
C LEU A 133 -10.39 -25.12 18.27
N GLY A 134 -11.50 -24.81 18.94
CA GLY A 134 -12.42 -25.78 19.51
C GLY A 134 -12.85 -25.41 20.93
N LYS A 135 -13.49 -26.37 21.59
CA LYS A 135 -13.77 -26.30 23.04
C LYS A 135 -12.91 -27.36 23.74
N GLU A 136 -12.45 -27.02 24.93
CA GLU A 136 -11.86 -27.98 25.86
C GLU A 136 -12.90 -28.33 26.92
N GLU A 137 -13.06 -29.62 27.20
CA GLU A 137 -13.89 -30.11 28.29
C GLU A 137 -12.97 -30.71 29.36
N GLU A 138 -12.72 -29.96 30.43
CA GLU A 138 -12.12 -30.54 31.64
C GLU A 138 -13.19 -31.35 32.37
N GLN A 139 -12.98 -32.67 32.46
CA GLN A 139 -13.76 -33.50 33.37
C GLN A 139 -13.25 -33.30 34.79
N ILE A 140 -14.07 -32.66 35.63
CA ILE A 140 -13.87 -32.56 37.08
C ILE A 140 -14.44 -33.79 37.76
#